data_AF-A0A540MXY1-F1
#
_entry.id   AF-A0A540MXY1-F1
#
_cell.length_a   1.000
_cell.length_b   1.000
_cell.length_c   1.000
_cell.angle_alpha   90.00
_cell.angle_beta   90.00
_cell.angle_gamma   90.00
#
_symmetry.space_group_name_H-M   'P 1'
#
loop_
_entity.id
_entity.type
_entity.pdbx_description
1 polymer ?
#
loop_
_entity_poly.entity_id
_entity_poly.type
_entity_poly.pdbx_seq_one_letter_code
_entity_poly.pdbx_strand_id
1 'polypeptide(L)'
;MVAWLVDVNTIKILPFKLPTIGPNDVRIRIKDVSICGSDFHYLKTMKCADFKVKEPMVIGHECAGIVDKVGSKVKHLVPGDRVAFEPGIISCAHCQ
;
A
#
# COMPACT_ATOMS: atom_id res chain seq x y z
N MET A 1 -1.61 4.35 -12.76
CA MET A 1 -1.79 5.66 -12.08
C MET A 1 -2.03 5.39 -10.60
N VAL A 2 -1.53 6.23 -9.71
CA VAL A 2 -1.77 6.16 -8.26
C VAL A 2 -1.92 7.58 -7.69
N ALA A 3 -2.49 7.70 -6.50
CA ALA A 3 -2.61 8.96 -5.78
C ALA A 3 -1.36 9.23 -4.95
N TRP A 4 -0.62 10.29 -5.31
CA TRP A 4 0.58 10.74 -4.62
C TRP A 4 0.27 11.95 -3.75
N LEU A 5 0.54 11.83 -2.46
CA LEU A 5 0.66 12.97 -1.56
C LEU A 5 2.02 13.63 -1.81
N VAL A 6 2.01 14.81 -2.42
CA VAL A 6 3.23 15.51 -2.84
C VAL A 6 3.56 16.71 -1.95
N ASP A 7 2.55 17.30 -1.31
CA ASP A 7 2.68 18.43 -0.39
C ASP A 7 1.40 18.54 0.47
N VAL A 8 1.41 19.44 1.45
CA VAL A 8 0.25 19.79 2.27
C VAL A 8 -0.95 20.13 1.39
N ASN A 9 -2.08 19.50 1.68
CA ASN A 9 -3.34 19.61 0.93
C ASN A 9 -3.22 19.30 -0.57
N THR A 10 -2.17 18.62 -1.01
CA THR A 10 -1.89 18.41 -2.45
C THR A 10 -1.71 16.93 -2.76
N ILE A 11 -2.72 16.37 -3.45
CA ILE A 11 -2.66 15.03 -4.03
C ILE A 11 -2.60 15.14 -5.56
N LYS A 12 -1.72 14.36 -6.20
CA LYS A 12 -1.61 14.27 -7.65
C LYS A 12 -1.77 12.84 -8.12
N ILE A 13 -2.50 12.64 -9.21
CA ILE A 13 -2.62 11.34 -9.87
C ILE A 13 -1.48 11.21 -10.88
N LEU A 14 -0.47 10.42 -10.55
CA LEU A 14 0.74 10.25 -11.37
C LEU A 14 1.01 8.77 -11.65
N PRO A 15 1.76 8.42 -12.70
CA PRO A 15 2.17 7.04 -12.94
C PRO A 15 3.01 6.49 -11.78
N PHE A 16 2.96 5.17 -11.60
CA PHE A 16 3.81 4.43 -10.67
C PHE A 16 4.40 3.24 -11.42
N LYS A 17 5.71 3.07 -11.34
CA LYS A 17 6.40 1.93 -11.94
C LYS A 17 6.33 0.76 -10.97
N LEU A 18 5.55 -0.26 -11.32
CA LEU A 18 5.46 -1.46 -10.51
C LEU A 18 6.82 -2.17 -10.44
N PRO A 19 7.30 -2.53 -9.25
CA PRO A 19 8.51 -3.34 -9.12
C PRO A 19 8.26 -4.78 -9.60
N THR A 20 9.35 -5.49 -9.86
CA THR A 20 9.30 -6.94 -10.08
C THR A 20 8.93 -7.66 -8.79
N ILE A 21 8.03 -8.62 -8.89
CA ILE A 21 7.58 -9.45 -7.75
C ILE A 21 8.70 -10.39 -7.28
N GLY A 22 8.99 -10.41 -5.99
CA GLY A 22 9.91 -11.36 -5.36
C GLY A 22 9.27 -12.74 -5.15
N PRO A 23 10.05 -13.75 -4.69
CA PRO A 23 9.55 -15.11 -4.49
C PRO A 23 8.41 -15.24 -3.46
N ASN A 24 8.37 -14.38 -2.45
CA ASN A 24 7.34 -14.40 -1.38
C ASN A 24 6.25 -13.35 -1.58
N ASP A 25 6.35 -12.52 -2.61
CA ASP A 25 5.46 -11.38 -2.80
C ASP A 25 4.18 -11.80 -3.53
N VAL A 26 3.12 -11.01 -3.37
CA VAL A 26 1.87 -11.13 -4.13
C VAL A 26 1.56 -9.78 -4.77
N ARG A 27 1.25 -9.79 -6.07
CA ARG A 27 0.76 -8.61 -6.78
C ARG A 27 -0.75 -8.63 -6.78
N ILE A 28 -1.35 -7.57 -6.26
CA ILE A 28 -2.80 -7.42 -6.15
C ILE A 28 -3.23 -6.29 -7.08
N ARG A 29 -4.31 -6.54 -7.83
CA ARG A 29 -5.04 -5.50 -8.54
C ARG A 29 -6.07 -4.91 -7.58
N ILE A 30 -5.76 -3.73 -7.06
CA ILE A 30 -6.64 -3.00 -6.15
C ILE A 30 -7.98 -2.73 -6.84
N LYS A 31 -9.07 -3.02 -6.14
CA LYS A 31 -10.44 -2.74 -6.58
C LYS A 31 -10.98 -1.52 -5.87
N ASP A 32 -10.80 -1.49 -4.56
CA ASP A 32 -11.33 -0.44 -3.70
C ASP A 32 -10.30 -0.07 -2.64
N VAL A 33 -10.29 1.21 -2.28
CA VAL A 33 -9.50 1.77 -1.19
C VAL A 33 -10.37 2.77 -0.42
N SER A 34 -10.48 2.59 0.90
CA SER A 34 -11.13 3.54 1.79
C SER A 34 -10.13 4.56 2.35
N ILE A 35 -10.67 5.68 2.83
CA ILE A 35 -9.90 6.77 3.42
C ILE A 35 -10.16 6.76 4.91
N CYS A 36 -9.09 6.76 5.69
CA CYS A 36 -9.11 6.84 7.14
C CYS A 36 -8.78 8.25 7.63
N GLY A 37 -9.04 8.51 8.92
CA GLY A 37 -8.64 9.76 9.57
C GLY A 37 -7.12 10.01 9.52
N SER A 38 -6.31 8.95 9.55
CA SER A 38 -4.85 9.02 9.41
C SER A 38 -4.41 9.53 8.03
N ASP A 39 -5.10 9.13 6.95
CA ASP A 39 -4.85 9.66 5.61
C ASP A 39 -5.12 11.16 5.57
N PHE A 40 -6.16 11.62 6.26
CA PHE A 40 -6.46 13.05 6.40
C PHE A 40 -5.39 13.80 7.21
N HIS A 41 -4.87 13.22 8.29
CA HIS A 41 -3.75 13.80 9.04
C HIS A 41 -2.50 13.97 8.16
N TYR A 42 -2.17 12.97 7.35
CA TYR A 42 -1.08 13.09 6.37
C TYR A 42 -1.36 14.18 5.34
N LEU A 43 -2.57 14.23 4.78
CA LEU A 43 -2.96 15.27 3.82
C LEU A 43 -2.81 16.67 4.41
N LYS A 44 -3.18 16.87 5.68
CA LYS A 44 -3.18 18.19 6.32
C LYS A 44 -1.82 18.64 6.85
N THR A 45 -0.99 17.71 7.28
CA THR A 45 0.22 18.04 8.05
C THR A 45 1.49 17.35 7.56
N MET A 46 1.40 16.53 6.52
CA MET A 46 2.50 15.66 6.05
C MET A 46 3.07 14.78 7.18
N LYS A 47 2.24 14.47 8.18
CA LYS A 47 2.62 13.77 9.40
C LYS A 47 1.42 13.03 10.00
N CYS A 48 1.65 11.88 10.62
CA CYS A 48 0.69 11.21 11.49
C CYS A 48 1.45 10.62 12.69
N ALA A 49 1.11 11.03 13.91
CA ALA A 49 1.94 10.77 15.10
C ALA A 49 3.42 11.09 14.81
N ASP A 50 4.40 10.27 15.18
CA ASP A 50 5.81 10.58 14.94
C ASP A 50 6.28 10.39 13.49
N PHE A 51 5.42 9.84 12.61
CA PHE A 51 5.76 9.56 11.22
C PHE A 51 5.59 10.80 10.35
N LYS A 52 6.70 11.32 9.81
CA LYS A 52 6.73 12.46 8.88
C LYS A 52 6.99 11.98 7.45
N VAL A 53 6.20 12.48 6.51
CA VAL A 53 6.40 12.29 5.08
C VAL A 53 7.53 13.21 4.64
N LYS A 54 8.67 12.63 4.25
CA LYS A 54 9.87 13.38 3.82
C LYS A 54 9.98 13.50 2.30
N GLU A 55 9.29 12.62 1.58
CA GLU A 55 9.29 12.51 0.13
C GLU A 55 7.85 12.18 -0.33
N PRO A 56 7.50 12.42 -1.60
CA PRO A 56 6.19 12.07 -2.13
C PRO A 56 5.79 10.62 -1.82
N MET A 57 4.59 10.43 -1.29
CA MET A 57 4.13 9.14 -0.77
C MET A 57 2.83 8.72 -1.46
N VAL A 58 2.69 7.44 -1.78
CA VAL A 58 1.40 6.88 -2.22
C VAL A 58 0.51 6.72 -0.98
N ILE A 59 -0.71 7.28 -1.04
CA ILE A 59 -1.66 7.29 0.08
C ILE A 59 -2.73 6.19 -0.06
N GLY A 60 -3.34 5.82 1.06
CA GLY A 60 -4.36 4.77 1.15
C GLY A 60 -3.78 3.46 1.68
N HIS A 61 -4.31 3.00 2.80
CA HIS A 61 -3.84 1.80 3.49
C HIS A 61 -4.94 0.78 3.76
N GLU A 62 -6.21 1.16 3.58
CA GLU A 62 -7.35 0.27 3.73
C GLU A 62 -7.85 -0.16 2.35
N CYS A 63 -7.34 -1.28 1.82
CA CYS A 63 -7.67 -1.69 0.46
C CYS A 63 -8.00 -3.19 0.31
N ALA A 64 -8.82 -3.47 -0.70
CA ALA A 64 -9.19 -4.82 -1.11
C ALA A 64 -9.02 -4.96 -2.63
N GLY A 65 -8.73 -6.18 -3.06
CA GLY A 65 -8.46 -6.43 -4.46
C GLY A 65 -8.45 -7.89 -4.83
N ILE A 66 -7.93 -8.14 -6.03
CA ILE A 66 -7.84 -9.47 -6.61
C ILE A 66 -6.39 -9.79 -6.89
N VAL A 67 -5.93 -10.97 -6.47
CA VAL A 67 -4.58 -11.46 -6.77
C VAL A 67 -4.38 -11.56 -8.28
N ASP A 68 -3.33 -10.92 -8.77
CA ASP A 68 -2.96 -10.88 -10.17
C ASP A 68 -1.77 -11.79 -10.48
N LYS A 69 -0.77 -11.80 -9.59
CA LYS A 69 0.41 -12.67 -9.69
C LYS A 69 0.92 -13.03 -8.31
N VAL A 70 1.48 -14.23 -8.19
CA VAL A 70 2.13 -14.72 -6.96
C VAL A 70 3.60 -15.03 -7.22
N GLY A 71 4.44 -14.85 -6.21
CA GLY A 71 5.84 -15.28 -6.22
C GLY A 71 5.96 -16.80 -6.13
N SER A 72 7.13 -17.34 -6.50
CA SER A 72 7.36 -18.79 -6.60
C SER A 72 7.32 -19.56 -5.28
N LYS A 73 7.41 -18.88 -4.14
CA LYS A 73 7.34 -19.48 -2.79
C LYS A 73 5.99 -19.29 -2.11
N VAL A 74 5.07 -18.53 -2.71
CA VAL A 74 3.70 -18.35 -2.20
C VAL A 74 2.88 -19.61 -2.48
N LYS A 75 2.34 -20.24 -1.43
CA LYS A 75 1.58 -21.51 -1.53
C LYS A 75 0.11 -21.41 -1.13
N HIS A 76 -0.28 -20.30 -0.50
CA HIS A 76 -1.59 -20.15 0.16
C HIS A 76 -2.53 -19.19 -0.60
N LEU A 77 -2.07 -18.58 -1.68
CA LEU A 77 -2.83 -17.68 -2.54
C LEU A 77 -2.57 -18.03 -4.01
N VAL A 78 -3.58 -17.84 -4.85
CA VAL A 78 -3.51 -18.03 -6.30
C VAL A 78 -4.08 -16.83 -7.06
N PRO A 79 -3.65 -16.58 -8.31
CA PRO A 79 -4.29 -15.57 -9.16
C PRO A 79 -5.80 -15.78 -9.26
N GLY A 80 -6.57 -14.71 -9.03
CA GLY A 80 -8.03 -14.73 -8.98
C GLY A 80 -8.61 -14.63 -7.56
N ASP A 81 -7.84 -14.92 -6.51
CA ASP A 81 -8.31 -14.80 -5.14
C ASP A 81 -8.68 -13.36 -4.77
N ARG A 82 -9.75 -13.21 -3.98
CA ARG A 82 -10.13 -11.92 -3.38
C ARG A 82 -9.45 -11.80 -2.03
N VAL A 83 -8.71 -10.71 -1.85
CA VAL A 83 -7.91 -10.49 -0.64
C VAL A 83 -8.16 -9.09 -0.08
N ALA A 84 -8.18 -9.01 1.24
CA ALA A 84 -7.99 -7.76 1.97
C ALA A 84 -6.49 -7.58 2.25
N PHE A 85 -6.03 -6.35 2.21
CA PHE A 85 -4.65 -6.01 2.53
C PHE A 85 -4.56 -5.58 3.99
N GLU A 86 -3.64 -6.18 4.75
CA GLU A 86 -3.28 -5.70 6.08
C GLU A 86 -2.09 -4.74 5.95
N PRO A 87 -2.29 -3.42 6.11
CA PRO A 87 -1.21 -2.45 6.05
C PRO A 87 -0.37 -2.51 7.32
N GLY A 88 0.84 -3.06 7.21
CA GLY A 88 1.83 -3.05 8.28
C GLY A 88 3.22 -3.37 7.75
N ILE A 89 4.25 -2.85 8.40
CA ILE A 89 5.59 -3.41 8.21
C ILE A 89 5.48 -4.86 8.65
N ILE A 90 5.70 -5.79 7.70
CA ILE A 90 5.72 -7.23 7.97
C ILE A 90 6.56 -7.43 9.22
N SER A 91 5.95 -7.96 10.28
CA SER A 91 6.63 -8.27 11.52
C SER A 91 7.93 -9.00 11.19
N CYS A 92 9.03 -8.61 11.84
CA CYS A 92 10.29 -9.32 11.61
C CYS A 92 10.17 -10.80 11.99
N ALA A 93 9.16 -11.19 12.77
CA ALA A 93 8.87 -12.55 13.22
C ALA A 93 10.06 -13.22 13.94
N HIS A 94 11.04 -12.42 14.39
CA HIS A 94 12.26 -12.89 15.04
C HIS A 94 12.44 -12.35 16.47
N CYS A 95 11.60 -11.39 16.91
CA CYS A 95 11.59 -10.93 18.29
C CYS A 95 10.79 -11.91 19.17
N GLN A 96 11.30 -12.17 20.38
CA GLN A 96 10.62 -12.94 21.43
C GLN A 96 10.04 -11.99 22.48
#